data_AF-A0A0T6BI80-F1
#
_entry.id   AF-A0A0T6BI80-F1
#
_cell.length_a   1.000
_cell.length_b   1.000
_cell.length_c   1.000
_cell.angle_alpha   90.00
_cell.angle_beta   90.00
_cell.angle_gamma   90.00
#
_symmetry.space_group_name_H-M   'P 1'
#
loop_
_entity.id
_entity.type
_entity.pdbx_description
1 polymer ?
#
loop_
_entity_poly.entity_id
_entity_poly.type
_entity_poly.pdbx_seq_one_letter_code
_entity_poly.pdbx_strand_id
1 'polypeptide(L)'
;MKNFDNYIYEFVDVKEDGIFLKTEKLSYQELLKQQEEKKKIVRGQNSSGREELKGQPLFFDYAGPMYNGTHNGKTVIRYETRAAYDVSTQ
;
A
#
# COMPACT_ATOMS: atom_id res chain seq x y z
N MET A 1 1.38 -16.84 -12.79
CA MET A 1 1.92 -15.67 -12.06
C MET A 1 0.84 -14.63 -11.94
N LYS A 2 0.68 -13.98 -10.78
CA LYS A 2 -0.29 -12.90 -10.58
C LYS A 2 0.14 -11.69 -11.40
N ASN A 3 -0.77 -11.07 -12.16
CA ASN A 3 -0.46 -9.87 -12.94
C ASN A 3 -0.59 -8.63 -12.03
N PHE A 4 0.56 -8.10 -11.58
CA PHE A 4 0.59 -6.94 -10.69
C PHE A 4 0.35 -5.59 -11.40
N ASP A 5 0.35 -5.55 -12.74
CA ASP A 5 0.09 -4.32 -13.52
C ASP A 5 -1.38 -3.85 -13.45
N ASN A 6 -2.26 -4.73 -13.00
CA ASN A 6 -3.68 -4.45 -12.74
C ASN A 6 -3.92 -3.79 -11.37
N TYR A 7 -2.87 -3.48 -10.62
CA TYR A 7 -2.99 -2.89 -9.28
C TYR A 7 -2.51 -1.44 -9.24
N ILE A 8 -3.16 -0.68 -8.36
CA ILE A 8 -2.70 0.63 -7.89
C ILE A 8 -2.35 0.46 -6.42
N TYR A 9 -1.14 0.84 -6.04
CA TYR A 9 -0.65 0.81 -4.66
C TYR A 9 -0.84 2.19 -4.06
N GLU A 10 -1.76 2.31 -3.10
CA GLU A 10 -2.07 3.55 -2.41
C GLU A 10 -1.42 3.54 -1.03
N PHE A 11 -0.41 4.38 -0.82
CA PHE A 11 0.25 4.58 0.46
C PHE A 11 -0.34 5.78 1.16
N VAL A 12 -0.82 5.57 2.39
CA VAL A 12 -1.43 6.60 3.22
C VAL A 12 -0.65 6.71 4.51
N ASP A 13 -0.18 7.92 4.80
CA ASP A 13 0.58 8.25 5.99
C ASP A 13 0.15 9.62 6.50
N VAL A 14 0.60 10.01 7.68
CA VAL A 14 0.46 11.38 8.18
C VAL A 14 1.56 12.27 7.60
N LYS A 15 1.26 13.55 7.38
CA LYS A 15 2.28 14.57 7.15
C LYS A 15 3.07 14.81 8.44
N GLU A 16 4.20 15.49 8.32
CA GLU A 16 5.05 15.86 9.47
C GLU A 16 4.30 16.68 10.54
N ASP A 17 3.22 17.37 10.16
CA ASP A 17 2.33 18.09 11.08
C ASP A 17 1.40 17.18 11.91
N GLY A 18 1.32 15.88 11.59
CA GLY A 18 0.51 14.88 12.30
C GLY A 18 -1.00 15.07 12.14
N ILE A 19 -1.46 16.07 11.38
CA ILE A 19 -2.87 16.46 11.29
C ILE A 19 -3.47 16.04 9.96
N PHE A 20 -2.68 16.10 8.88
CA PHE A 20 -3.18 15.80 7.54
C PHE A 20 -2.65 14.49 7.00
N LEU A 21 -3.52 13.78 6.28
CA LEU A 21 -3.13 12.61 5.53
C LEU A 21 -2.36 13.01 4.26
N LYS A 22 -1.26 12.29 4.02
CA LYS A 22 -0.55 12.24 2.76
C LYS A 22 -0.92 10.94 2.05
N THR A 23 -1.32 11.05 0.79
CA THR A 23 -1.62 9.88 -0.04
C THR A 23 -0.73 9.89 -1.28
N GLU A 24 -0.05 8.78 -1.53
CA GLU A 24 0.77 8.53 -2.71
C GLU A 24 0.21 7.30 -3.45
N LYS A 25 0.03 7.41 -4.77
CA LYS A 25 -0.43 6.29 -5.60
C LYS A 25 0.67 5.90 -6.56
N LEU A 26 0.97 4.61 -6.62
CA LEU A 26 2.03 4.04 -7.44
C LEU A 26 1.50 2.87 -8.27
N SER A 27 2.02 2.73 -9.48
CA SER A 27 1.98 1.48 -10.24
C SER A 27 2.98 0.47 -9.63
N TYR A 28 2.87 -0.79 -10.05
CA TYR A 28 3.82 -1.81 -9.62
C TYR A 28 5.27 -1.50 -10.04
N GLN A 29 5.47 -0.97 -11.25
CA GLN A 29 6.80 -0.61 -11.76
C GLN A 29 7.42 0.55 -10.95
N GLU A 30 6.63 1.56 -10.58
CA GLU A 30 7.09 2.64 -9.71
C GLU A 30 7.38 2.14 -8.29
N LEU A 31 6.58 1.21 -7.79
CA LEU A 31 6.83 0.58 -6.50
C LEU A 31 8.17 -0.17 -6.47
N LEU A 32 8.50 -0.93 -7.52
CA LEU A 32 9.79 -1.63 -7.63
C LEU A 32 10.96 -0.65 -7.66
N LYS A 33 10.88 0.41 -8.47
CA LYS A 33 11.90 1.48 -8.50
C LYS A 33 12.10 2.11 -7.12
N GLN A 34 11.02 2.43 -6.42
CA GLN A 34 11.12 2.99 -5.07
C GLN A 34 11.71 2.01 -4.05
N GLN A 35 11.50 0.70 -4.19
CA GLN A 35 12.15 -0.29 -3.32
C GLN A 35 13.67 -0.31 -3.53
N GLU A 36 14.13 -0.23 -4.78
CA GLU A 36 15.56 -0.15 -5.11
C GLU A 36 16.20 1.14 -4.58
N GLU A 37 15.51 2.29 -4.74
CA GLU A 37 16.02 3.60 -4.36
C GLU A 37 15.94 3.89 -2.86
N LYS A 38 14.80 3.54 -2.23
CA LYS A 38 14.48 3.94 -0.85
C LYS A 38 14.62 2.82 0.17
N LYS A 39 15.01 1.61 -0.25
CA LYS A 39 15.02 0.41 0.61
C LYS A 39 13.76 0.29 1.47
N LYS A 40 12.56 0.56 0.92
CA LYS A 40 11.31 0.21 1.61
C LYS A 40 11.36 -1.29 1.87
N ILE A 41 11.71 -1.69 3.09
CA ILE A 41 12.10 -3.07 3.37
C ILE A 41 10.82 -3.89 3.27
N VAL A 42 10.76 -4.78 2.27
CA VAL A 42 9.69 -5.76 2.19
C VAL A 42 9.93 -6.77 3.30
N ARG A 43 9.02 -6.83 4.27
CA ARG A 43 9.09 -7.78 5.39
C ARG A 43 8.72 -9.21 4.96
N GLY A 44 7.95 -9.33 3.88
CA GLY A 44 7.48 -10.61 3.35
C GLY A 44 6.29 -10.42 2.42
N GLN A 45 5.53 -11.48 2.22
CA GLN A 45 4.31 -11.48 1.41
C GLN A 45 3.09 -11.79 2.28
N ASN A 46 1.98 -11.16 1.96
CA ASN A 46 0.73 -11.36 2.67
C ASN A 46 0.11 -12.74 2.33
N SER A 47 -0.32 -13.47 3.36
CA SER A 47 -0.92 -14.80 3.27
C SER A 47 -2.46 -14.79 3.34
N SER A 48 -3.08 -13.61 3.20
CA SER A 48 -4.54 -13.46 3.22
C SER A 48 -5.25 -14.45 2.29
N GLY A 49 -6.39 -14.99 2.77
CA GLY A 49 -7.29 -15.82 1.97
C GLY A 49 -8.05 -15.04 0.89
N ARG A 50 -7.96 -13.70 0.89
CA ARG A 50 -8.54 -12.85 -0.15
C ARG A 50 -7.63 -12.78 -1.36
N GLU A 51 -8.14 -13.20 -2.52
CA GLU A 51 -7.35 -13.35 -3.75
C GLU A 51 -6.65 -12.05 -4.17
N GLU A 52 -7.25 -10.87 -4.01
CA GLU A 52 -6.63 -9.59 -4.36
C GLU A 52 -5.42 -9.26 -3.47
N LEU A 53 -5.44 -9.71 -2.21
CA LEU A 53 -4.43 -9.40 -1.19
C LEU A 53 -3.33 -10.46 -1.08
N LYS A 54 -3.58 -11.67 -1.57
CA LYS A 54 -2.62 -12.77 -1.55
C LYS A 54 -1.35 -12.45 -2.32
N GLY A 55 -0.19 -12.65 -1.72
CA GLY A 55 1.12 -12.41 -2.35
C GLY A 55 1.48 -10.93 -2.52
N GLN A 56 0.66 -10.00 -2.03
CA GLN A 56 1.02 -8.58 -1.99
C GLN A 56 2.19 -8.36 -1.01
N PRO A 57 3.09 -7.39 -1.26
CA PRO A 57 4.21 -7.12 -0.38
C PRO A 57 3.75 -6.61 0.99
N LEU A 58 4.55 -6.87 2.02
CA LEU A 58 4.40 -6.28 3.35
C LEU A 58 5.53 -5.27 3.58
N PHE A 59 5.21 -4.10 4.12
CA PHE A 59 6.19 -3.05 4.44
C PHE A 59 6.24 -2.83 5.95
N PHE A 60 7.40 -2.51 6.51
CA PHE A 60 7.57 -2.41 7.97
C PHE A 60 6.68 -1.35 8.63
N ASP A 61 6.57 -0.17 8.01
CA ASP A 61 5.87 0.97 8.62
C ASP A 61 4.35 0.97 8.39
N TYR A 62 3.84 -0.01 7.62
CA TYR A 62 2.45 -0.09 7.22
C TYR A 62 1.75 -1.31 7.84
N ALA A 63 0.46 -1.16 8.17
CA ALA A 63 -0.33 -2.21 8.82
C ALA A 63 -0.59 -3.47 7.95
N GLY A 64 -0.16 -3.42 6.68
CA GLY A 64 -0.36 -4.47 5.68
C GLY A 64 -1.29 -4.03 4.54
N PRO A 65 -1.39 -4.85 3.47
CA PRO A 65 -2.22 -4.54 2.32
C PRO A 65 -3.71 -4.69 2.65
N MET A 66 -4.50 -3.69 2.29
CA MET A 66 -5.95 -3.66 2.42
C MET A 66 -6.60 -3.41 1.07
N TYR A 67 -7.70 -4.09 0.78
CA TYR A 67 -8.43 -3.85 -0.46
C TYR A 67 -9.20 -2.54 -0.35
N ASN A 68 -9.04 -1.66 -1.34
CA ASN A 68 -9.66 -0.34 -1.35
C ASN A 68 -10.48 -0.08 -2.63
N GLY A 69 -11.12 -1.14 -3.14
CA GLY A 69 -11.98 -1.03 -4.32
C GLY A 69 -11.23 -1.10 -5.64
N THR A 70 -11.88 -0.58 -6.68
CA THR A 70 -11.35 -0.54 -8.05
C THR A 70 -11.43 0.87 -8.61
N HIS A 71 -10.40 1.29 -9.33
CA HIS A 71 -10.35 2.58 -10.01
C HIS A 71 -9.89 2.39 -11.46
N ASN A 72 -10.72 2.80 -12.43
CA ASN A 72 -10.48 2.64 -13.86
C ASN A 72 -10.07 1.20 -14.26
N GLY A 73 -10.80 0.21 -13.73
CA GLY A 73 -10.55 -1.21 -13.99
C GLY A 73 -9.33 -1.81 -13.28
N LYS A 74 -8.60 -1.03 -12.47
CA LYS A 74 -7.47 -1.51 -11.65
C LYS A 74 -7.87 -1.66 -10.19
N THR A 75 -7.39 -2.73 -9.56
CA THR A 75 -7.62 -2.99 -8.12
C THR A 75 -6.73 -2.08 -7.29
N VAL A 76 -7.29 -1.37 -6.32
CA VAL A 76 -6.54 -0.50 -5.41
C VAL A 76 -6.21 -1.27 -4.14
N ILE A 77 -4.91 -1.38 -3.82
CA ILE A 77 -4.42 -1.91 -2.55
C ILE A 77 -3.88 -0.76 -1.72
N ARG A 78 -4.48 -0.54 -0.56
CA ARG A 78 -4.09 0.49 0.40
C ARG A 78 -3.07 -0.08 1.39
N TYR A 79 -2.06 0.72 1.67
CA TYR A 79 -1.10 0.54 2.74
C TYR A 79 -1.18 1.78 3.61
N GLU A 80 -1.68 1.62 4.82
CA GLU A 80 -1.88 2.73 5.77
C GLU A 80 -0.97 2.55 6.98
N THR A 81 -0.32 3.62 7.44
CA THR A 81 0.41 3.61 8.70
C THR A 81 -0.56 3.64 9.87
N ARG A 82 -0.12 3.20 11.06
CA ARG A 82 -0.99 3.24 12.25
C ARG A 82 -1.45 4.67 12.57
N ALA A 83 -0.54 5.64 12.43
CA ALA A 83 -0.85 7.05 12.64
C ALA A 83 -1.94 7.56 11.69
N ALA A 84 -1.87 7.20 10.40
CA ALA A 84 -2.91 7.58 9.44
C ALA A 84 -4.27 6.97 9.78
N TYR A 85 -4.29 5.71 10.23
CA TYR A 85 -5.52 5.04 10.69
C TYR A 85 -6.14 5.75 11.91
N ASP A 86 -5.31 6.16 12.88
CA ASP A 86 -5.79 6.84 14.08
C ASP A 86 -6.34 8.25 13.77
N VAL A 87 -5.87 8.90 12.69
CA VAL A 87 -6.41 10.18 12.20
C VAL A 87 -7.69 9.99 11.39
N SER A 88 -7.79 8.91 10.59
CA SER A 88 -8.95 8.66 9.72
C SER A 88 -10.19 8.14 10.45
N THR A 89 -10.07 7.83 11.75
CA THR A 89 -11.13 7.27 12.60
C THR A 89 -11.63 8.21 13.70
N GLN A 90 -11.18 9.47 13.73
CA GLN A 90 -11.69 10.54 14.60
C GLN A 90 -12.90 11.24 13.99
#